data_AF-W4E905-F1
#
_entry.id   AF-W4E905-F1
#
_cell.length_a   1.000
_cell.length_b   1.000
_cell.length_c   1.000
_cell.angle_alpha   90.00
_cell.angle_beta   90.00
_cell.angle_gamma   90.00
#
_symmetry.space_group_name_H-M   'P 1'
#
loop_
_entity.id
_entity.type
_entity.pdbx_description
1 polymer ?
#
loop_
_entity_poly.entity_id
_entity_poly.type
_entity_poly.pdbx_seq_one_letter_code
_entity_poly.pdbx_strand_id
1 'polypeptide(L)'
;MYTISLNTMKKAMIATAVTAVLGGTVVGGGFTVPVAAAVNVNKDAKAGSVFAISDNATLKAIFQKGLAAAPNQAVTQEGVTLTLTDLIYDSNELVAGIRQEGGTVGKNGSFMDQTRNVDVLINGKKLLFDTSIIPNLEDTDTALIYLSKGAMKQQIPDKFDLTLKAYANGVKEPFIFKVQVNKLGTLLSLKPGVSKKNNKFNYTVNSFQMTALTMSLQVTFKGEVPAAAKSKVNNPERMLYDLVDEKGNVVSPWGKPFEKVKTSGTEEQNYSAFPAVPKSISVKPFTYSKDASGKMFKDKQGQWAKTYYKDLETKITVK
;
A
#
# COMPACT_ATOMS: atom_id res chain seq x y z
N MET A 1 38.61 -47.12 50.01
CA MET A 1 37.75 -45.97 50.34
C MET A 1 37.48 -45.20 49.06
N TYR A 2 36.23 -45.18 48.61
CA TYR A 2 35.77 -44.41 47.46
C TYR A 2 35.42 -42.98 47.92
N THR A 3 35.76 -41.97 47.12
CA THR A 3 35.12 -40.66 47.21
C THR A 3 34.97 -40.10 45.80
N ILE A 4 33.71 -39.96 45.39
CA ILE A 4 33.26 -39.32 44.17
C ILE A 4 33.17 -37.82 44.45
N SER A 5 33.55 -36.97 43.49
CA SER A 5 33.13 -35.57 43.46
C SER A 5 32.67 -35.22 42.04
N LEU A 6 31.37 -34.99 41.90
CA LEU A 6 30.68 -34.69 40.65
C LEU A 6 30.99 -33.28 40.13
N ASN A 7 31.27 -33.21 38.83
CA ASN A 7 31.25 -32.01 38.00
C ASN A 7 29.89 -31.29 38.12
N THR A 8 29.90 -30.04 38.58
CA THR A 8 28.71 -29.17 38.56
C THR A 8 28.72 -28.30 37.30
N MET A 9 27.91 -28.68 36.31
CA MET A 9 27.54 -27.85 35.17
C MET A 9 26.82 -26.58 35.65
N LYS A 10 27.44 -25.40 35.47
CA LYS A 10 26.74 -24.12 35.59
C LYS A 10 25.88 -23.90 34.34
N LYS A 11 24.59 -24.21 34.44
CA LYS A 11 23.58 -23.72 33.49
C LYS A 11 23.30 -22.24 33.81
N ALA A 12 23.76 -21.34 32.95
CA ALA A 12 23.30 -19.96 32.98
C ALA A 12 21.88 -19.91 32.37
N MET A 13 20.86 -19.69 33.22
CA MET A 13 19.55 -19.26 32.75
C MET A 13 19.66 -17.78 32.34
N ILE A 14 19.64 -17.51 31.04
CA ILE A 14 19.38 -16.16 30.54
C ILE A 14 17.86 -15.98 30.62
N ALA A 15 17.41 -15.27 31.65
CA ALA A 15 16.04 -14.81 31.75
C ALA A 15 15.88 -13.60 30.82
N THR A 16 15.30 -13.81 29.64
CA THR A 16 14.92 -12.71 28.74
C THR A 16 13.71 -12.00 29.35
N ALA A 17 13.93 -10.90 30.07
CA ALA A 17 12.87 -10.02 30.51
C ALA A 17 12.36 -9.22 29.30
N VAL A 18 11.15 -9.54 28.84
CA VAL A 18 10.41 -8.67 27.91
C VAL A 18 9.86 -7.51 28.72
N THR A 19 10.63 -6.42 28.81
CA THR A 19 10.13 -5.17 29.40
C THR A 19 9.37 -4.40 28.33
N ALA A 20 8.06 -4.64 28.25
CA ALA A 20 7.17 -3.71 27.56
C ALA A 20 7.10 -2.43 28.41
N VAL A 21 7.85 -1.39 28.03
CA VAL A 21 7.67 -0.06 28.62
C VAL A 21 6.38 0.52 28.08
N LEU A 22 5.27 0.13 28.71
CA LEU A 22 4.01 0.87 28.63
C LEU A 22 4.22 2.15 29.45
N GLY A 23 4.49 3.25 28.77
CA GLY A 23 4.34 4.56 29.38
C GLY A 23 2.88 4.75 29.80
N GLY A 24 2.61 4.65 31.11
CA GLY A 24 1.29 4.93 31.71
C GLY A 24 0.77 3.79 32.60
N THR A 25 0.79 4.01 33.90
CA THR A 25 0.23 3.16 34.96
C THR A 25 -1.27 2.90 34.79
N VAL A 26 -1.70 1.62 34.77
CA VAL A 26 -3.00 1.19 35.32
C VAL A 26 -2.86 -0.20 35.95
N VAL A 27 -3.20 -0.26 37.24
CA VAL A 27 -3.31 -1.48 38.06
C VAL A 27 -4.65 -2.18 37.74
N GLY A 28 -4.58 -3.49 37.48
CA GLY A 28 -5.56 -4.50 37.91
C GLY A 28 -6.93 -4.57 37.24
N GLY A 29 -7.14 -5.64 36.44
CA GLY A 29 -8.39 -6.43 36.41
C GLY A 29 -9.64 -5.81 35.79
N GLY A 30 -9.98 -6.25 34.57
CA GLY A 30 -11.28 -6.00 33.93
C GLY A 30 -11.12 -5.26 32.60
N PHE A 31 -11.40 -5.94 31.49
CA PHE A 31 -11.44 -5.31 30.17
C PHE A 31 -12.54 -4.24 30.14
N THR A 32 -12.13 -2.98 30.32
CA THR A 32 -12.90 -1.82 29.87
C THR A 32 -11.97 -0.97 29.02
N VAL A 33 -12.30 -0.87 27.74
CA VAL A 33 -11.61 0.02 26.79
C VAL A 33 -12.07 1.44 27.15
N PRO A 34 -11.18 2.39 27.47
CA PRO A 34 -11.61 3.77 27.58
C PRO A 34 -11.95 4.28 26.18
N VAL A 35 -13.22 4.64 26.00
CA VAL A 35 -13.71 5.41 24.86
C VAL A 35 -13.31 6.88 25.08
N ALA A 36 -12.75 7.46 24.02
CA ALA A 36 -12.57 8.87 23.74
C ALA A 36 -11.57 9.68 24.61
N ALA A 37 -10.37 9.83 24.08
CA ALA A 37 -9.87 11.16 23.74
C ALA A 37 -8.90 11.01 22.56
N ALA A 38 -9.07 11.82 21.51
CA ALA A 38 -7.98 12.13 20.62
C ALA A 38 -6.86 12.67 21.51
N VAL A 39 -5.85 11.85 21.78
CA VAL A 39 -4.61 12.36 22.39
C VAL A 39 -4.09 13.39 21.41
N ASN A 40 -4.07 14.64 21.87
CA ASN A 40 -3.46 15.74 21.18
C ASN A 40 -2.12 15.27 20.62
N VAL A 41 -2.03 15.23 19.29
CA VAL A 41 -0.80 15.03 18.54
C VAL A 41 0.16 16.11 19.04
N ASN A 42 1.17 15.68 19.78
CA ASN A 42 2.22 16.58 20.23
C ASN A 42 2.80 17.22 18.96
N LYS A 43 2.82 18.55 18.87
CA LYS A 43 3.36 19.27 17.70
C LYS A 43 4.84 18.91 17.43
N ASP A 44 5.51 18.34 18.42
CA ASP A 44 6.90 17.86 18.38
C ASP A 44 7.06 16.47 17.74
N ALA A 45 5.99 15.70 17.55
CA ALA A 45 6.01 14.40 16.86
C ALA A 45 6.30 14.48 15.35
N LYS A 46 6.50 15.70 14.80
CA LYS A 46 6.95 15.91 13.42
C LYS A 46 8.43 15.62 13.22
N ALA A 47 9.23 15.53 14.29
CA ALA A 47 10.61 15.07 14.23
C ALA A 47 10.62 13.54 14.10
N GLY A 48 10.79 13.02 12.88
CA GLY A 48 11.01 11.59 12.65
C GLY A 48 10.05 10.89 11.67
N SER A 49 9.03 11.58 11.15
CA SER A 49 8.10 11.04 10.14
C SER A 49 8.86 10.51 8.91
N VAL A 50 8.55 9.27 8.53
CA VAL A 50 9.06 8.63 7.31
C VAL A 50 8.36 9.21 6.08
N PHE A 51 7.08 9.58 6.17
CA PHE A 51 6.36 10.22 5.07
C PHE A 51 6.94 11.58 4.69
N ALA A 52 7.45 12.34 5.68
CA ALA A 52 8.08 13.64 5.44
C ALA A 52 9.35 13.55 4.59
N ILE A 53 10.13 12.48 4.78
CA ILE A 53 11.42 12.26 4.09
C ILE A 53 11.33 11.29 2.91
N SER A 54 10.19 10.64 2.68
CA SER A 54 9.99 9.67 1.60
C SER A 54 10.05 10.31 0.22
N ASP A 55 10.77 9.74 -0.74
CA ASP A 55 10.78 10.21 -2.15
C ASP A 55 9.41 10.18 -2.85
N ASN A 56 8.40 9.53 -2.25
CA ASN A 56 7.04 9.53 -2.76
C ASN A 56 6.36 10.89 -2.51
N ALA A 57 6.23 11.69 -3.57
CA ALA A 57 5.59 13.01 -3.51
C ALA A 57 4.16 12.98 -2.94
N THR A 58 3.40 11.90 -3.17
CA THR A 58 2.05 11.73 -2.60
C THR A 58 2.12 11.60 -1.08
N LEU A 59 3.05 10.81 -0.54
CA LEU A 59 3.25 10.67 0.90
C LEU A 59 3.76 11.96 1.55
N LYS A 60 4.71 12.68 0.91
CA LYS A 60 5.14 14.01 1.38
C LYS A 60 3.95 14.97 1.46
N ALA A 61 3.10 15.01 0.43
CA ALA A 61 1.93 15.87 0.41
C ALA A 61 0.88 15.49 1.47
N ILE A 62 0.68 14.19 1.72
CA ILE A 62 -0.17 13.66 2.80
C ILE A 62 0.33 14.16 4.16
N PHE A 63 1.65 14.06 4.42
CA PHE A 63 2.27 14.53 5.65
C PHE A 63 2.10 16.05 5.81
N GLN A 64 2.42 16.83 4.78
CA GLN A 64 2.31 18.30 4.80
C GLN A 64 0.88 18.78 5.09
N LYS A 65 -0.13 18.05 4.61
CA LYS A 65 -1.55 18.33 4.84
C LYS A 65 -2.08 17.79 6.17
N GLY A 66 -1.27 17.05 6.94
CA GLY A 66 -1.69 16.45 8.22
C GLY A 66 -2.76 15.36 8.05
N LEU A 67 -2.77 14.65 6.94
CA LEU A 67 -3.79 13.63 6.62
C LEU A 67 -3.44 12.23 7.14
N ALA A 68 -2.16 11.96 7.42
CA ALA A 68 -1.72 10.71 8.03
C ALA A 68 -1.91 10.76 9.55
N ALA A 69 -2.25 9.61 10.14
CA ALA A 69 -2.10 9.42 11.57
C ALA A 69 -0.61 9.31 11.91
N ALA A 70 -0.23 9.77 13.10
CA ALA A 70 1.12 9.66 13.63
C ALA A 70 1.09 8.85 14.94
N PRO A 71 1.06 7.51 14.87
CA PRO A 71 0.89 6.69 16.07
C PRO A 71 2.04 6.82 17.06
N ASN A 72 3.27 6.99 16.55
CA ASN A 72 4.51 7.07 17.32
C ASN A 72 4.66 5.94 18.35
N GLN A 73 4.16 4.76 18.02
CA GLN A 73 4.26 3.58 18.87
C GLN A 73 5.63 2.95 18.66
N ALA A 74 6.45 2.93 19.71
CA ALA A 74 7.77 2.30 19.71
C ALA A 74 7.72 0.93 20.40
N VAL A 75 8.45 -0.04 19.85
CA VAL A 75 8.60 -1.38 20.41
C VAL A 75 10.07 -1.74 20.39
N THR A 76 10.63 -2.08 21.55
CA THR A 76 12.05 -2.45 21.70
C THR A 76 12.18 -3.94 21.99
N GLN A 77 13.04 -4.61 21.22
CA GLN A 77 13.38 -6.02 21.38
C GLN A 77 14.86 -6.22 21.04
N GLU A 78 15.57 -6.99 21.88
CA GLU A 78 16.97 -7.37 21.62
C GLU A 78 17.90 -6.16 21.29
N GLY A 79 17.65 -5.01 21.92
CA GLY A 79 18.43 -3.77 21.72
C GLY A 79 18.10 -2.99 20.43
N VAL A 80 17.11 -3.43 19.67
CA VAL A 80 16.56 -2.77 18.48
C VAL A 80 15.20 -2.19 18.84
N THR A 81 14.95 -0.93 18.47
CA THR A 81 13.65 -0.28 18.61
C THR A 81 13.08 -0.02 17.23
N LEU A 82 11.85 -0.48 16.97
CA LEU A 82 11.08 -0.07 15.81
C LEU A 82 9.94 0.85 16.23
N THR A 83 9.78 1.96 15.51
CA THR A 83 8.73 2.94 15.72
C THR A 83 7.81 3.01 14.52
N LEU A 84 6.51 2.83 14.73
CA LEU A 84 5.46 3.12 13.75
C LEU A 84 5.18 4.63 13.77
N THR A 85 5.76 5.33 12.81
CA THR A 85 5.79 6.81 12.75
C THR A 85 4.56 7.38 12.06
N ASP A 86 4.23 6.87 10.88
CA ASP A 86 3.13 7.32 10.05
C ASP A 86 2.20 6.17 9.69
N LEU A 87 0.90 6.47 9.55
CA LEU A 87 -0.07 5.51 9.09
C LEU A 87 -1.19 6.21 8.29
N ILE A 88 -1.51 5.67 7.11
CA ILE A 88 -2.66 6.11 6.33
C ILE A 88 -3.35 4.93 5.67
N TYR A 89 -4.66 5.01 5.52
CA TYR A 89 -5.48 3.96 4.91
C TYR A 89 -6.66 4.58 4.15
N ASP A 90 -6.98 4.09 2.96
CA ASP A 90 -8.03 4.68 2.13
C ASP A 90 -9.02 3.68 1.52
N SER A 91 -9.02 2.43 2.01
CA SER A 91 -9.74 1.26 1.49
C SER A 91 -9.00 0.43 0.44
N ASN A 92 -8.21 1.05 -0.42
CA ASN A 92 -7.44 0.34 -1.44
C ASN A 92 -6.06 -0.03 -0.93
N GLU A 93 -5.46 0.89 -0.17
CA GLU A 93 -4.10 0.76 0.33
C GLU A 93 -4.00 1.27 1.77
N LEU A 94 -3.18 0.58 2.56
CA LEU A 94 -2.66 1.08 3.82
C LEU A 94 -1.14 1.25 3.67
N VAL A 95 -0.62 2.42 4.09
CA VAL A 95 0.82 2.69 4.08
C VAL A 95 1.26 3.01 5.50
N ALA A 96 2.35 2.38 5.94
CA ALA A 96 2.96 2.59 7.25
C ALA A 96 4.42 3.02 7.10
N GLY A 97 4.83 4.01 7.89
CA GLY A 97 6.22 4.43 8.03
C GLY A 97 6.86 3.80 9.26
N ILE A 98 7.97 3.08 9.08
CA ILE A 98 8.73 2.46 10.16
C ILE A 98 10.12 3.09 10.25
N ARG A 99 10.53 3.46 11.47
CA ARG A 99 11.89 3.90 11.79
C ARG A 99 12.53 2.93 12.77
N GLN A 100 13.80 2.63 12.59
CA GLN A 100 14.63 1.91 13.53
C GLN A 100 15.48 2.86 14.35
N GLU A 101 15.67 2.53 15.63
CA GLU A 101 16.72 3.08 16.48
C GLU A 101 17.44 1.95 17.22
N GLY A 102 18.76 2.06 17.34
CA GLY A 102 19.58 1.09 18.07
C GLY A 102 19.75 -0.26 17.35
N GLY A 103 20.67 -1.06 17.88
CA GLY A 103 21.13 -2.31 17.27
C GLY A 103 22.03 -2.08 16.05
N THR A 104 22.52 -3.19 15.47
CA THR A 104 23.38 -3.20 14.27
C THR A 104 22.68 -3.83 13.06
N VAL A 105 21.35 -3.94 13.13
CA VAL A 105 20.54 -4.58 12.10
C VAL A 105 20.64 -3.78 10.81
N GLY A 106 21.08 -4.42 9.72
CA GLY A 106 20.94 -3.86 8.37
C GLY A 106 22.18 -3.27 7.70
N LYS A 107 23.41 -3.44 8.23
CA LYS A 107 24.65 -2.89 7.62
C LYS A 107 24.90 -3.25 6.13
N ASN A 108 24.16 -4.20 5.55
CA ASN A 108 24.27 -4.63 4.15
C ASN A 108 22.97 -4.46 3.32
N GLY A 109 22.03 -3.57 3.69
CA GLY A 109 20.93 -3.21 2.77
C GLY A 109 19.67 -2.65 3.44
N SER A 110 18.94 -3.49 4.20
CA SER A 110 17.64 -3.16 4.82
C SER A 110 17.58 -3.68 6.24
N PHE A 111 17.06 -2.89 7.18
CA PHE A 111 16.82 -3.40 8.54
C PHE A 111 15.58 -4.31 8.63
N MET A 112 14.59 -4.07 7.78
CA MET A 112 13.42 -4.93 7.66
C MET A 112 13.83 -6.28 7.07
N ASP A 113 13.34 -7.35 7.68
CA ASP A 113 13.47 -8.70 7.14
C ASP A 113 12.44 -8.90 6.04
N GLN A 114 12.87 -8.74 4.80
CA GLN A 114 12.01 -8.87 3.62
C GLN A 114 11.75 -10.33 3.24
N THR A 115 12.42 -11.30 3.88
CA THR A 115 12.14 -12.73 3.69
C THR A 115 10.89 -13.16 4.47
N ARG A 116 10.60 -12.46 5.57
CA ARG A 116 9.37 -12.60 6.34
C ARG A 116 8.36 -11.55 5.89
N ASN A 117 7.21 -11.99 5.41
CA ASN A 117 6.10 -11.07 5.18
C ASN A 117 5.59 -10.53 6.53
N VAL A 118 5.01 -9.33 6.54
CA VAL A 118 4.35 -8.80 7.75
C VAL A 118 3.05 -9.55 8.01
N ASP A 119 2.69 -9.71 9.30
CA ASP A 119 1.36 -10.20 9.64
C ASP A 119 0.44 -9.03 9.94
N VAL A 120 -0.73 -9.04 9.29
CA VAL A 120 -1.75 -8.00 9.45
C VAL A 120 -3.01 -8.64 10.00
N LEU A 121 -3.48 -8.12 11.13
CA LEU A 121 -4.77 -8.48 11.70
C LEU A 121 -5.64 -7.23 11.77
N ILE A 122 -6.88 -7.37 11.34
CA ILE A 122 -7.92 -6.35 11.45
C ILE A 122 -8.98 -6.88 12.39
N ASN A 123 -9.21 -6.17 13.50
CA ASN A 123 -10.11 -6.59 14.59
C ASN A 123 -9.79 -8.02 15.07
N GLY A 124 -8.50 -8.34 15.19
CA GLY A 124 -8.01 -9.66 15.62
C GLY A 124 -8.09 -10.76 14.55
N LYS A 125 -8.64 -10.50 13.36
CA LYS A 125 -8.69 -11.47 12.26
C LYS A 125 -7.52 -11.25 11.30
N LYS A 126 -6.72 -12.30 11.07
CA LYS A 126 -5.64 -12.26 10.07
C LYS A 126 -6.21 -12.05 8.67
N LEU A 127 -5.63 -11.11 7.95
CA LEU A 127 -5.97 -10.79 6.56
C LEU A 127 -4.73 -10.90 5.68
N LEU A 128 -4.95 -11.21 4.41
CA LEU A 128 -3.89 -11.30 3.40
C LEU A 128 -3.92 -10.04 2.53
N PHE A 129 -2.78 -9.37 2.47
CA PHE A 129 -2.53 -8.20 1.62
C PHE A 129 -1.41 -8.51 0.63
N ASP A 130 -1.43 -7.82 -0.50
CA ASP A 130 -0.25 -7.68 -1.32
C ASP A 130 0.69 -6.70 -0.61
N THR A 131 1.78 -7.23 -0.05
CA THR A 131 2.74 -6.44 0.74
C THR A 131 3.91 -6.01 -0.13
N SER A 132 4.32 -4.74 -0.01
CA SER A 132 5.62 -4.27 -0.46
C SER A 132 6.33 -3.54 0.68
N ILE A 133 7.59 -3.87 0.92
CA ILE A 133 8.45 -3.18 1.88
C ILE A 133 9.51 -2.45 1.08
N ILE A 134 9.56 -1.13 1.24
CA ILE A 134 10.49 -0.25 0.52
C ILE A 134 11.39 0.43 1.57
N PRO A 135 12.62 -0.06 1.77
CA PRO A 135 13.62 0.65 2.55
C PRO A 135 13.95 1.99 1.88
N ASN A 136 14.20 3.00 2.69
CA ASN A 136 14.75 4.25 2.19
C ASN A 136 16.26 4.08 1.99
N LEU A 137 16.77 4.45 0.82
CA LEU A 137 18.17 4.33 0.48
C LEU A 137 19.02 5.48 1.06
N GLU A 138 18.42 6.63 1.32
CA GLU A 138 19.09 7.80 1.89
C GLU A 138 19.10 7.79 3.42
N ASP A 139 18.03 7.27 4.05
CA ASP A 139 17.92 7.04 5.49
C ASP A 139 17.66 5.56 5.74
N THR A 140 18.74 4.77 5.81
CA THR A 140 18.70 3.30 5.90
C THR A 140 18.01 2.76 7.14
N ASP A 141 17.74 3.62 8.12
CA ASP A 141 17.00 3.30 9.33
C ASP A 141 15.49 3.47 9.14
N THR A 142 15.02 3.77 7.92
CA THR A 142 13.60 3.97 7.62
C THR A 142 13.10 3.09 6.48
N ALA A 143 11.84 2.68 6.59
CA ALA A 143 11.17 1.88 5.58
C ALA A 143 9.67 2.21 5.50
N LEU A 144 9.12 2.04 4.31
CA LEU A 144 7.68 2.09 4.06
C LEU A 144 7.15 0.68 3.87
N ILE A 145 6.00 0.41 4.47
CA ILE A 145 5.24 -0.83 4.26
C ILE A 145 3.93 -0.46 3.57
N TYR A 146 3.75 -0.95 2.35
CA TYR A 146 2.53 -0.84 1.57
C TYR A 146 1.74 -2.14 1.68
N LEU A 147 0.48 -2.02 2.06
CA LEU A 147 -0.49 -3.11 2.18
C LEU A 147 -1.64 -2.84 1.22
N SER A 148 -1.54 -3.40 0.04
CA SER A 148 -2.55 -3.27 -1.02
C SER A 148 -3.59 -4.38 -0.89
N LYS A 149 -4.87 -4.02 -1.02
CA LYS A 149 -6.00 -4.98 -0.95
C LYS A 149 -5.90 -6.11 -2.00
N GLY A 150 -5.18 -5.86 -3.09
CA GLY A 150 -4.88 -6.86 -4.12
C GLY A 150 -6.12 -7.48 -4.76
N ALA A 151 -5.94 -8.64 -5.38
CA ALA A 151 -7.03 -9.40 -6.01
C ALA A 151 -8.05 -10.00 -5.00
N MET A 152 -7.72 -10.00 -3.71
CA MET A 152 -8.49 -10.67 -2.66
C MET A 152 -9.81 -9.95 -2.32
N LYS A 153 -10.00 -8.72 -2.80
CA LYS A 153 -11.23 -7.91 -2.66
C LYS A 153 -11.84 -7.90 -1.25
N GLN A 154 -11.02 -8.05 -0.21
CA GLN A 154 -11.48 -8.13 1.17
C GLN A 154 -12.17 -6.84 1.59
N GLN A 155 -13.34 -6.95 2.22
CA GLN A 155 -14.01 -5.81 2.82
C GLN A 155 -13.33 -5.50 4.15
N ILE A 156 -12.79 -4.30 4.24
CA ILE A 156 -12.14 -3.78 5.44
C ILE A 156 -13.00 -2.60 5.91
N PRO A 157 -13.39 -2.55 7.19
CA PRO A 157 -14.20 -1.46 7.72
C PRO A 157 -13.51 -0.09 7.60
N ASP A 158 -14.30 0.99 7.59
CA ASP A 158 -13.77 2.36 7.60
C ASP A 158 -13.03 2.71 8.91
N LYS A 159 -13.31 1.98 10.00
CA LYS A 159 -12.61 2.10 11.28
C LYS A 159 -12.35 0.72 11.86
N PHE A 160 -11.12 0.45 12.27
CA PHE A 160 -10.73 -0.86 12.80
C PHE A 160 -9.50 -0.79 13.70
N ASP A 161 -9.32 -1.84 14.50
CA ASP A 161 -8.10 -2.05 15.27
C ASP A 161 -7.10 -2.86 14.43
N LEU A 162 -5.98 -2.23 14.09
CA LEU A 162 -4.87 -2.85 13.38
C LEU A 162 -3.93 -3.51 14.39
N THR A 163 -3.57 -4.76 14.13
CA THR A 163 -2.33 -5.35 14.64
C THR A 163 -1.38 -5.60 13.48
N LEU A 164 -0.24 -4.90 13.48
CA LEU A 164 0.83 -5.08 12.51
C LEU A 164 2.01 -5.77 13.20
N LYS A 165 2.41 -6.94 12.70
CA LYS A 165 3.62 -7.62 13.13
C LYS A 165 4.70 -7.42 12.08
N ALA A 166 5.71 -6.65 12.43
CA ALA A 166 6.86 -6.34 11.59
C ALA A 166 8.07 -7.16 12.04
N TYR A 167 8.93 -7.50 11.09
CA TYR A 167 10.10 -8.34 11.34
C TYR A 167 11.38 -7.58 10.96
N ALA A 168 12.33 -7.52 11.88
CA ALA A 168 13.65 -6.94 11.63
C ALA A 168 14.68 -8.06 11.44
N ASN A 169 15.70 -7.82 10.62
CA ASN A 169 16.81 -8.75 10.44
C ASN A 169 17.52 -8.99 11.78
N GLY A 170 17.96 -10.21 12.04
CA GLY A 170 18.68 -10.55 13.27
C GLY A 170 17.86 -10.53 14.56
N VAL A 171 16.56 -10.19 14.53
CA VAL A 171 15.64 -10.29 15.67
C VAL A 171 14.64 -11.41 15.40
N LYS A 172 14.52 -12.32 16.37
CA LYS A 172 13.68 -13.52 16.21
C LYS A 172 12.20 -13.20 16.30
N GLU A 173 11.80 -12.51 17.36
CA GLU A 173 10.39 -12.19 17.63
C GLU A 173 9.90 -10.98 16.81
N PRO A 174 8.60 -10.91 16.47
CA PRO A 174 8.05 -9.76 15.75
C PRO A 174 7.91 -8.53 16.64
N PHE A 175 8.08 -7.35 16.03
CA PHE A 175 7.64 -6.08 16.58
C PHE A 175 6.14 -5.93 16.35
N ILE A 176 5.36 -5.83 17.43
CA ILE A 176 3.89 -5.84 17.38
C ILE A 176 3.35 -4.44 17.66
N PHE A 177 2.77 -3.82 16.64
CA PHE A 177 2.06 -2.55 16.74
C PHE A 177 0.56 -2.78 16.83
N LYS A 178 -0.11 -2.03 17.70
CA LYS A 178 -1.57 -2.05 17.89
C LYS A 178 -2.10 -0.63 17.85
N VAL A 179 -2.85 -0.30 16.81
CA VAL A 179 -3.29 1.08 16.54
C VAL A 179 -4.70 1.08 15.99
N GLN A 180 -5.50 2.09 16.38
CA GLN A 180 -6.79 2.31 15.77
C GLN A 180 -6.60 3.05 14.45
N VAL A 181 -7.18 2.50 13.38
CA VAL A 181 -7.09 3.06 12.03
C VAL A 181 -8.44 3.64 11.65
N ASN A 182 -8.43 4.84 11.08
CA ASN A 182 -9.57 5.45 10.44
C ASN A 182 -9.25 5.63 8.96
N LYS A 183 -10.22 5.31 8.11
CA LYS A 183 -10.13 5.50 6.67
C LYS A 183 -10.11 6.98 6.33
N LEU A 184 -9.26 7.31 5.36
CA LEU A 184 -9.15 8.61 4.77
C LEU A 184 -10.45 9.00 4.05
N GLY A 185 -10.84 10.26 4.20
CA GLY A 185 -11.98 10.82 3.48
C GLY A 185 -11.80 10.77 1.96
N THR A 186 -12.90 10.54 1.25
CA THR A 186 -12.95 10.64 -0.21
C THR A 186 -12.88 12.11 -0.62
N LEU A 187 -11.95 12.45 -1.51
CA LEU A 187 -11.81 13.80 -2.07
C LEU A 187 -12.79 14.03 -3.22
N LEU A 188 -13.03 13.00 -4.02
CA LEU A 188 -13.91 13.07 -5.18
C LEU A 188 -14.59 11.72 -5.42
N SER A 189 -15.90 11.75 -5.66
CA SER A 189 -16.71 10.57 -6.00
C SER A 189 -17.67 10.94 -7.13
N LEU A 190 -17.51 10.29 -8.27
CA LEU A 190 -18.26 10.55 -9.49
C LEU A 190 -18.97 9.28 -9.95
N LYS A 191 -20.15 9.45 -10.56
CA LYS A 191 -20.87 8.40 -11.28
C LYS A 191 -21.22 8.87 -12.69
N PRO A 192 -20.23 8.94 -13.62
CA PRO A 192 -20.43 9.59 -14.91
C PRO A 192 -21.46 8.88 -15.79
N GLY A 193 -21.49 7.55 -15.77
CA GLY A 193 -22.37 6.76 -16.65
C GLY A 193 -22.09 6.95 -18.14
N VAL A 194 -20.90 7.44 -18.50
CA VAL A 194 -20.55 7.77 -19.89
C VAL A 194 -20.04 6.52 -20.60
N SER A 195 -20.60 6.24 -21.77
CA SER A 195 -20.24 5.08 -22.59
C SER A 195 -19.54 5.48 -23.88
N LYS A 196 -18.61 4.62 -24.33
CA LYS A 196 -18.01 4.67 -25.66
C LYS A 196 -18.04 3.28 -26.29
N LYS A 197 -18.14 3.26 -27.62
CA LYS A 197 -18.18 2.03 -28.40
C LYS A 197 -17.48 2.20 -29.74
N ASN A 198 -16.95 1.09 -30.23
CA ASN A 198 -16.64 0.88 -31.64
C ASN A 198 -17.31 -0.42 -32.11
N ASN A 199 -16.95 -0.91 -33.29
CA ASN A 199 -17.59 -2.08 -33.89
C ASN A 199 -17.40 -3.38 -33.09
N LYS A 200 -16.36 -3.47 -32.24
CA LYS A 200 -15.98 -4.70 -31.54
C LYS A 200 -16.12 -4.61 -30.03
N PHE A 201 -15.94 -3.42 -29.46
CA PHE A 201 -15.84 -3.21 -28.02
C PHE A 201 -16.68 -1.99 -27.59
N ASN A 202 -17.32 -2.11 -26.43
CA ASN A 202 -17.93 -0.99 -25.74
C ASN A 202 -17.60 -1.05 -24.25
N TYR A 203 -17.50 0.13 -23.63
CA TYR A 203 -17.38 0.25 -22.19
C TYR A 203 -18.13 1.48 -21.69
N THR A 204 -18.47 1.43 -20.40
CA THR A 204 -19.11 2.49 -19.64
C THR A 204 -18.27 2.77 -18.41
N VAL A 205 -17.95 4.05 -18.17
CA VAL A 205 -17.38 4.48 -16.90
C VAL A 205 -18.51 4.61 -15.88
N ASN A 206 -18.59 3.64 -14.95
CA ASN A 206 -19.65 3.59 -13.95
C ASN A 206 -19.38 4.58 -12.82
N SER A 207 -18.16 4.55 -12.28
CA SER A 207 -17.75 5.41 -11.19
C SER A 207 -16.25 5.71 -11.22
N PHE A 208 -15.91 6.84 -10.61
CA PHE A 208 -14.55 7.24 -10.31
C PHE A 208 -14.49 7.74 -8.88
N GLN A 209 -13.51 7.27 -8.11
CA GLN A 209 -13.25 7.72 -6.75
C GLN A 209 -11.80 8.12 -6.59
N MET A 210 -11.54 9.16 -5.81
CA MET A 210 -10.21 9.63 -5.47
C MET A 210 -10.13 9.98 -4.00
N THR A 211 -9.07 9.52 -3.35
CA THR A 211 -8.63 9.96 -2.03
C THR A 211 -7.30 10.73 -2.20
N ALA A 212 -6.67 11.15 -1.10
CA ALA A 212 -5.32 11.72 -1.21
C ALA A 212 -4.24 10.67 -1.51
N LEU A 213 -4.55 9.37 -1.41
CA LEU A 213 -3.60 8.26 -1.58
C LEU A 213 -3.81 7.54 -2.92
N THR A 214 -5.03 7.12 -3.22
CA THR A 214 -5.35 6.34 -4.43
C THR A 214 -6.51 6.91 -5.24
N MET A 215 -6.63 6.44 -6.48
CA MET A 215 -7.84 6.56 -7.28
C MET A 215 -8.35 5.18 -7.68
N SER A 216 -9.65 5.09 -7.95
CA SER A 216 -10.33 3.90 -8.41
C SER A 216 -11.27 4.23 -9.55
N LEU A 217 -11.16 3.49 -10.67
CA LEU A 217 -12.04 3.59 -11.83
C LEU A 217 -12.81 2.29 -11.97
N GLN A 218 -14.15 2.36 -11.90
CA GLN A 218 -15.00 1.22 -12.20
C GLN A 218 -15.56 1.33 -13.63
N VAL A 219 -15.37 0.28 -14.40
CA VAL A 219 -15.87 0.19 -15.78
C VAL A 219 -16.69 -1.08 -15.99
N THR A 220 -17.76 -0.97 -16.77
CA THR A 220 -18.46 -2.13 -17.35
C THR A 220 -18.10 -2.20 -18.81
N PHE A 221 -17.75 -3.38 -19.32
CA PHE A 221 -17.38 -3.57 -20.72
C PHE A 221 -18.07 -4.77 -21.35
N LYS A 222 -18.17 -4.75 -22.68
CA LYS A 222 -18.66 -5.85 -23.51
C LYS A 222 -18.02 -5.82 -24.89
N GLY A 223 -17.78 -7.01 -25.46
CA GLY A 223 -17.23 -7.21 -26.79
C GLY A 223 -15.77 -7.67 -26.79
N GLU A 224 -15.21 -7.83 -27.98
CA GLU A 224 -13.83 -8.25 -28.19
C GLU A 224 -12.89 -7.06 -27.99
N VAL A 225 -11.88 -7.21 -27.13
CA VAL A 225 -10.80 -6.23 -27.05
C VAL A 225 -10.12 -6.16 -28.41
N PRO A 226 -9.99 -4.97 -29.05
CA PRO A 226 -9.38 -4.90 -30.36
C PRO A 226 -7.89 -5.23 -30.29
N ALA A 227 -7.34 -5.85 -31.34
CA ALA A 227 -5.89 -6.09 -31.42
C ALA A 227 -5.12 -4.77 -31.34
N ALA A 228 -4.00 -4.76 -30.59
CA ALA A 228 -3.10 -3.62 -30.60
C ALA A 228 -2.46 -3.48 -32.00
N ALA A 229 -2.64 -2.34 -32.66
CA ALA A 229 -2.09 -2.07 -33.99
C ALA A 229 -0.56 -2.25 -34.07
N LYS A 230 0.15 -2.07 -32.95
CA LYS A 230 1.60 -2.28 -32.85
C LYS A 230 1.99 -3.74 -32.53
N SER A 231 1.03 -4.62 -32.26
CA SER A 231 1.29 -6.02 -31.96
C SER A 231 1.55 -6.83 -33.23
N LYS A 232 2.53 -7.73 -33.17
CA LYS A 232 2.82 -8.69 -34.25
C LYS A 232 1.96 -9.96 -34.18
N VAL A 233 1.14 -10.08 -33.14
CA VAL A 233 0.24 -11.20 -32.88
C VAL A 233 -1.17 -10.70 -32.54
N ASN A 234 -2.18 -11.47 -32.93
CA ASN A 234 -3.60 -11.12 -32.74
C ASN A 234 -4.19 -11.76 -31.47
N ASN A 235 -3.61 -11.43 -30.30
CA ASN A 235 -4.08 -11.90 -28.99
C ASN A 235 -3.99 -10.77 -27.94
N PRO A 236 -4.90 -9.79 -27.98
CA PRO A 236 -4.85 -8.64 -27.07
C PRO A 236 -4.89 -9.07 -25.60
N GLU A 237 -4.30 -8.27 -24.72
CA GLU A 237 -4.51 -8.39 -23.27
C GLU A 237 -5.86 -7.78 -22.87
N ARG A 238 -6.21 -7.82 -21.57
CA ARG A 238 -7.36 -7.06 -21.07
C ARG A 238 -7.24 -5.57 -21.42
N MET A 239 -8.37 -4.90 -21.60
CA MET A 239 -8.40 -3.44 -21.79
C MET A 239 -7.98 -2.74 -20.49
N LEU A 240 -7.01 -1.83 -20.58
CA LEU A 240 -6.58 -0.98 -19.48
C LEU A 240 -6.91 0.48 -19.78
N TYR A 241 -6.95 1.33 -18.76
CA TYR A 241 -7.30 2.74 -18.94
C TYR A 241 -6.26 3.61 -18.27
N ASP A 242 -5.54 4.43 -19.04
CA ASP A 242 -4.76 5.52 -18.46
C ASP A 242 -5.70 6.66 -18.10
N LEU A 243 -5.45 7.30 -16.96
CA LEU A 243 -6.15 8.50 -16.53
C LEU A 243 -5.25 9.71 -16.74
N VAL A 244 -5.81 10.77 -17.33
CA VAL A 244 -5.09 12.02 -17.61
C VAL A 244 -5.86 13.20 -17.03
N ASP A 245 -5.21 14.00 -16.20
CA ASP A 245 -5.81 15.24 -15.68
C ASP A 245 -5.70 16.41 -16.69
N GLU A 246 -6.26 17.57 -16.35
CA GLU A 246 -6.21 18.76 -17.22
C GLU A 246 -4.79 19.34 -17.40
N LYS A 247 -3.83 18.94 -16.56
CA LYS A 247 -2.43 19.37 -16.64
C LYS A 247 -1.58 18.40 -17.46
N GLY A 248 -2.17 17.30 -17.94
CA GLY A 248 -1.48 16.28 -18.71
C GLY A 248 -0.74 15.24 -17.86
N ASN A 249 -0.96 15.20 -16.54
CA ASN A 249 -0.41 14.14 -15.70
C ASN A 249 -1.09 12.82 -16.06
N VAL A 250 -0.30 11.83 -16.49
CA VAL A 250 -0.81 10.51 -16.87
C VAL A 250 -0.54 9.52 -15.75
N VAL A 251 -1.58 8.82 -15.30
CA VAL A 251 -1.44 7.73 -14.33
C VAL A 251 -1.99 6.44 -14.93
N SER A 252 -1.19 5.38 -14.84
CA SER A 252 -1.54 4.04 -15.30
C SER A 252 -2.09 3.18 -14.17
N PRO A 253 -2.96 2.21 -14.48
CA PRO A 253 -3.55 1.35 -13.47
C PRO A 253 -2.49 0.42 -12.88
N TRP A 254 -2.62 0.14 -11.59
CA TRP A 254 -1.87 -0.90 -10.89
C TRP A 254 -2.28 -2.30 -11.35
N GLY A 255 -1.43 -3.27 -11.02
CA GLY A 255 -1.68 -4.70 -11.24
C GLY A 255 -1.02 -5.26 -12.50
N LYS A 256 -1.20 -6.58 -12.68
CA LYS A 256 -0.57 -7.34 -13.77
C LYS A 256 -1.45 -7.31 -15.02
N PRO A 257 -0.91 -7.01 -16.21
CA PRO A 257 -1.71 -6.99 -17.44
C PRO A 257 -2.19 -8.37 -17.91
N PHE A 258 -1.59 -9.45 -17.40
CA PHE A 258 -1.76 -10.83 -17.86
C PHE A 258 -3.04 -11.53 -17.34
N GLU A 259 -4.06 -10.79 -16.94
CA GLU A 259 -5.33 -11.44 -16.60
C GLU A 259 -6.02 -11.96 -17.86
N LYS A 260 -6.68 -13.11 -17.74
CA LYS A 260 -7.42 -13.71 -18.84
C LYS A 260 -8.42 -12.70 -19.41
N VAL A 261 -8.30 -12.44 -20.71
CA VAL A 261 -9.20 -11.54 -21.44
C VAL A 261 -10.63 -12.03 -21.28
N LYS A 262 -11.49 -11.14 -20.79
CA LYS A 262 -12.94 -11.34 -20.73
C LYS A 262 -13.57 -10.55 -21.87
N THR A 263 -14.67 -11.07 -22.40
CA THR A 263 -15.48 -10.37 -23.41
C THR A 263 -16.62 -9.57 -22.80
N SER A 264 -16.86 -9.69 -21.50
CA SER A 264 -17.77 -8.81 -20.77
C SER A 264 -17.49 -8.86 -19.27
N GLY A 265 -17.93 -7.82 -18.57
CA GLY A 265 -17.91 -7.79 -17.11
C GLY A 265 -17.87 -6.37 -16.55
N THR A 266 -17.80 -6.29 -15.22
CA THR A 266 -17.46 -5.07 -14.48
C THR A 266 -16.13 -5.29 -13.78
N GLU A 267 -15.25 -4.31 -13.89
CA GLU A 267 -13.95 -4.34 -13.22
C GLU A 267 -13.64 -2.99 -12.58
N GLU A 268 -12.70 -3.04 -11.65
CA GLU A 268 -12.16 -1.89 -10.94
C GLU A 268 -10.66 -1.85 -11.19
N GLN A 269 -10.16 -0.70 -11.64
CA GLN A 269 -8.74 -0.44 -11.80
C GLN A 269 -8.33 0.63 -10.79
N ASN A 270 -7.23 0.38 -10.07
CA ASN A 270 -6.73 1.27 -9.01
C ASN A 270 -5.44 1.95 -9.46
N TYR A 271 -5.20 3.15 -8.95
CA TYR A 271 -4.16 4.06 -9.41
C TYR A 271 -3.58 4.83 -8.22
N SER A 272 -2.36 5.34 -8.38
CA SER A 272 -1.85 6.40 -7.50
C SER A 272 -2.68 7.67 -7.68
N ALA A 273 -2.87 8.46 -6.61
CA ALA A 273 -3.60 9.72 -6.67
C ALA A 273 -2.92 10.76 -7.59
N PHE A 274 -3.73 11.59 -8.25
CA PHE A 274 -3.23 12.84 -8.82
C PHE A 274 -2.71 13.77 -7.71
N PRO A 275 -1.76 14.68 -8.01
CA PRO A 275 -1.24 15.63 -7.01
C PRO A 275 -2.32 16.56 -6.41
N ALA A 276 -3.41 16.79 -7.14
CA ALA A 276 -4.56 17.58 -6.72
C ALA A 276 -5.84 17.03 -7.35
N VAL A 277 -7.00 17.42 -6.81
CA VAL A 277 -8.30 17.10 -7.41
C VAL A 277 -8.38 17.72 -8.81
N PRO A 278 -8.55 16.93 -9.88
CA PRO A 278 -8.55 17.45 -11.24
C PRO A 278 -9.87 18.16 -11.56
N LYS A 279 -9.85 19.08 -12.53
CA LYS A 279 -11.07 19.69 -13.10
C LYS A 279 -11.72 18.80 -14.16
N SER A 280 -10.92 17.96 -14.80
CA SER A 280 -11.41 16.99 -15.76
C SER A 280 -10.48 15.79 -15.82
N ILE A 281 -11.05 14.63 -16.12
CA ILE A 281 -10.32 13.38 -16.25
C ILE A 281 -10.57 12.81 -17.64
N SER A 282 -9.52 12.67 -18.43
CA SER A 282 -9.56 11.90 -19.67
C SER A 282 -9.24 10.45 -19.37
N VAL A 283 -10.18 9.57 -19.73
CA VAL A 283 -10.04 8.11 -19.66
C VAL A 283 -9.58 7.63 -21.03
N LYS A 284 -8.37 7.06 -21.09
CA LYS A 284 -7.71 6.64 -22.33
C LYS A 284 -7.54 5.12 -22.37
N PRO A 285 -8.43 4.39 -23.06
CA PRO A 285 -8.33 2.95 -23.19
C PRO A 285 -7.07 2.56 -23.98
N PHE A 286 -6.37 1.53 -23.51
CA PHE A 286 -5.18 0.99 -24.16
C PHE A 286 -5.01 -0.51 -23.91
N THR A 287 -4.21 -1.14 -24.76
CA THR A 287 -3.61 -2.45 -24.49
C THR A 287 -2.10 -2.36 -24.64
N TYR A 288 -1.38 -3.30 -24.03
CA TYR A 288 0.05 -3.46 -24.26
C TYR A 288 0.32 -4.16 -25.59
N SER A 289 1.37 -3.71 -26.26
CA SER A 289 1.80 -4.21 -27.56
C SER A 289 2.73 -5.41 -27.39
N LYS A 290 2.60 -6.39 -28.28
CA LYS A 290 3.33 -7.66 -28.24
C LYS A 290 4.22 -7.87 -29.46
N ASP A 291 5.39 -8.46 -29.24
CA ASP A 291 6.27 -8.91 -30.31
C ASP A 291 5.76 -10.20 -30.98
N ALA A 292 6.54 -10.73 -31.93
CA ALA A 292 6.16 -11.93 -32.69
C ALA A 292 6.11 -13.20 -31.82
N SER A 293 6.77 -13.20 -30.66
CA SER A 293 6.71 -14.29 -29.68
C SER A 293 5.50 -14.17 -28.74
N GLY A 294 4.71 -13.10 -28.87
CA GLY A 294 3.60 -12.79 -27.98
C GLY A 294 4.01 -12.15 -26.66
N LYS A 295 5.27 -11.74 -26.51
CA LYS A 295 5.77 -11.06 -25.31
C LYS A 295 5.59 -9.55 -25.44
N MET A 296 5.20 -8.89 -24.35
CA MET A 296 5.21 -7.43 -24.31
C MET A 296 6.62 -6.90 -24.46
N PHE A 297 6.76 -5.73 -25.09
CA PHE A 297 8.06 -5.07 -25.24
C PHE A 297 8.02 -3.63 -24.73
N LYS A 298 9.20 -3.11 -24.40
CA LYS A 298 9.39 -1.71 -24.04
C LYS A 298 9.66 -0.88 -25.29
N ASP A 299 9.14 0.35 -25.34
CA ASP A 299 9.44 1.32 -26.37
C ASP A 299 10.86 1.90 -26.23
N LYS A 300 11.20 2.86 -27.10
CA LYS A 300 12.53 3.49 -27.13
C LYS A 300 12.84 4.27 -25.83
N GLN A 301 11.83 4.57 -25.02
CA GLN A 301 11.93 5.28 -23.75
C GLN A 301 11.98 4.31 -22.55
N GLY A 302 12.04 2.99 -22.80
CA GLY A 302 12.08 1.98 -21.75
C GLY A 302 10.74 1.77 -21.05
N GLN A 303 9.65 2.36 -21.56
CA GLN A 303 8.28 2.19 -21.05
C GLN A 303 7.59 1.05 -21.78
N TRP A 304 6.65 0.36 -21.14
CA TRP A 304 5.89 -0.68 -21.84
C TRP A 304 5.12 -0.09 -23.02
N ALA A 305 5.28 -0.68 -24.21
CA ALA A 305 4.71 -0.13 -25.44
C ALA A 305 3.17 -0.25 -25.43
N LYS A 306 2.47 0.88 -25.41
CA LYS A 306 1.01 0.95 -25.42
C LYS A 306 0.45 1.23 -26.81
N THR A 307 -0.72 0.65 -27.08
CA THR A 307 -1.61 1.03 -28.19
C THR A 307 -2.88 1.64 -27.60
N TYR A 308 -3.10 2.93 -27.87
CA TYR A 308 -4.29 3.66 -27.45
C TYR A 308 -5.41 3.58 -28.49
N TYR A 309 -6.65 3.51 -28.03
CA TYR A 309 -7.85 3.50 -28.87
C TYR A 309 -8.54 4.86 -28.80
N LYS A 310 -8.12 5.78 -29.67
CA LYS A 310 -8.55 7.19 -29.66
C LYS A 310 -10.06 7.38 -29.83
N ASP A 311 -10.69 6.52 -30.63
CA ASP A 311 -12.13 6.46 -30.85
C ASP A 311 -12.92 6.14 -29.57
N LEU A 312 -12.26 5.47 -28.62
CA LEU A 312 -12.83 5.07 -27.34
C LEU A 312 -12.48 6.03 -26.19
N GLU A 313 -11.74 7.12 -26.42
CA GLU A 313 -11.41 8.07 -25.36
C GLU A 313 -12.66 8.80 -24.83
N THR A 314 -12.74 8.94 -23.51
CA THR A 314 -13.82 9.65 -22.82
C THR A 314 -13.26 10.76 -21.95
N LYS A 315 -13.98 11.88 -21.83
CA LYS A 315 -13.69 12.95 -20.87
C LYS A 315 -14.79 13.03 -19.82
N ILE A 316 -14.40 13.04 -18.56
CA ILE A 316 -15.26 13.24 -17.39
C ILE A 316 -15.01 14.65 -16.88
N THR A 317 -16.06 15.43 -16.68
CA THR A 317 -15.95 16.76 -16.06
C THR A 317 -16.18 16.62 -14.57
N VAL A 318 -15.30 17.21 -13.77
CA VAL A 318 -15.45 17.34 -12.32
C VAL A 318 -16.22 18.64 -12.09
N LYS A 319 -17.43 18.54 -11.54
CA LYS A 319 -18.27 19.69 -11.20
C LYS A 319 -17.96 20.20 -9.81
#